data_AF-A0A9Q0ZM86-F1
#
_entry.id   AF-A0A9Q0ZM86-F1
#
_cell.length_a   1.000
_cell.length_b   1.000
_cell.length_c   1.000
_cell.angle_alpha   90.00
_cell.angle_beta   90.00
_cell.angle_gamma   90.00
#
_symmetry.space_group_name_H-M   'P 1'
#
loop_
_entity.id
_entity.type
_entity.pdbx_description
1 polymer ?
#
loop_
_entity_poly.entity_id
_entity_poly.type
_entity_poly.pdbx_seq_one_letter_code
_entity_poly.pdbx_strand_id
1 'polypeptide(L)'
;MDDEFEKGTGPKRFTYRELIRAANNFAEEGKLREGGFGGVYKGLLNEGTITEVAVKRVSRGSKQGKKEYVSEVKINICLRHRNLVRLIGWCHERGELLLVYELMPNVSLD
;
A
#
# COMPACT_ATOMS: atom_id res chain seq x y z
N MET A 1 -27.50 -8.79 9.54
CA MET A 1 -26.94 -10.15 9.52
C MET A 1 -26.13 -10.21 8.24
N ASP A 2 -25.05 -9.44 8.11
CA ASP A 2 -23.82 -9.49 8.92
C ASP A 2 -23.27 -10.92 8.90
N ASP A 3 -22.04 -11.06 8.39
CA ASP A 3 -21.19 -12.25 8.40
C ASP A 3 -21.39 -13.29 7.27
N GLU A 4 -20.97 -12.95 6.04
CA GLU A 4 -20.58 -14.00 5.07
C GLU A 4 -19.52 -13.55 4.03
N PHE A 5 -18.54 -12.73 4.45
CA PHE A 5 -17.34 -12.40 3.64
C PHE A 5 -16.04 -12.55 4.46
N GLU A 6 -15.86 -13.70 5.11
CA GLU A 6 -14.52 -14.11 5.58
C GLU A 6 -13.81 -14.96 4.50
N LYS A 7 -12.56 -14.57 4.20
CA LYS A 7 -11.55 -15.27 3.38
C LYS A 7 -11.54 -15.14 1.84
N GLY A 8 -12.08 -14.07 1.27
CA GLY A 8 -11.79 -13.66 -0.11
C GLY A 8 -10.63 -12.65 -0.16
N THR A 9 -9.36 -13.09 -0.19
CA THR A 9 -8.21 -12.18 0.00
C THR A 9 -7.89 -11.33 -1.25
N GLY A 10 -8.76 -10.37 -1.56
CA GLY A 10 -8.49 -9.28 -2.50
C GLY A 10 -8.00 -8.03 -1.77
N PRO A 11 -7.38 -7.08 -2.47
CA PRO A 11 -6.90 -5.87 -1.82
C PRO A 11 -8.08 -5.02 -1.30
N LYS A 12 -7.91 -4.37 -0.14
CA LYS A 12 -8.93 -3.58 0.56
C LYS A 12 -8.76 -2.07 0.30
N ARG A 13 -9.87 -1.32 0.31
CA ARG A 13 -9.80 0.15 0.31
C ARG A 13 -9.60 0.67 1.74
N PHE A 14 -8.53 1.43 1.95
CA PHE A 14 -8.21 2.12 3.20
C PHE A 14 -8.57 3.60 3.13
N THR A 15 -8.82 4.21 4.29
CA THR A 15 -8.97 5.66 4.40
C THR A 15 -7.60 6.34 4.53
N TYR A 16 -7.50 7.61 4.13
CA TYR A 16 -6.26 8.37 4.26
C TYR A 16 -5.82 8.47 5.72
N ARG A 17 -6.78 8.63 6.64
CA ARG A 17 -6.54 8.76 8.07
C ARG A 17 -5.95 7.48 8.67
N GLU A 18 -6.37 6.31 8.20
CA GLU A 18 -5.79 5.04 8.63
C GLU A 18 -4.35 4.89 8.15
N LEU A 19 -4.08 5.20 6.89
CA LEU A 19 -2.72 5.08 6.35
C LEU A 19 -1.75 6.10 6.93
N ILE A 20 -2.22 7.33 7.23
CA ILE A 20 -1.43 8.31 7.97
C ILE A 20 -1.04 7.77 9.34
N ARG A 21 -2.00 7.21 10.09
CA ARG A 21 -1.73 6.68 11.42
C ARG A 21 -0.77 5.50 11.35
N ALA A 22 -0.99 4.61 10.39
CA ALA A 22 -0.14 3.45 10.17
C ALA A 22 1.29 3.84 9.80
N ALA A 23 1.47 4.82 8.90
CA ALA A 23 2.78 5.28 8.41
C ALA A 23 3.39 6.41 9.25
N ASN A 24 2.95 6.61 10.49
CA ASN A 24 3.42 7.68 11.38
C ASN A 24 3.48 9.07 10.70
N ASN A 25 2.38 9.48 10.07
CA ASN A 25 2.26 10.73 9.29
C ASN A 25 3.26 10.87 8.12
N PHE A 26 3.75 9.75 7.58
CA PHE A 26 4.81 9.73 6.57
C PHE A 26 6.11 10.39 7.06
N ALA A 27 6.43 10.20 8.33
CA ALA A 27 7.69 10.67 8.91
C ALA A 27 8.90 10.12 8.14
N GLU A 28 9.94 10.94 8.00
CA GLU A 28 11.15 10.56 7.27
C GLU A 28 11.88 9.38 7.93
N GLU A 29 11.76 9.24 9.25
CA GLU A 29 12.26 8.10 10.03
C GLU A 29 11.68 6.75 9.55
N GLY A 30 10.45 6.77 9.01
CA GLY A 30 9.79 5.60 8.46
C GLY A 30 9.99 5.44 6.95
N LYS A 31 10.76 6.31 6.29
CA LYS A 31 10.93 6.29 4.83
C LYS A 31 11.86 5.15 4.42
N LEU A 32 11.33 4.18 3.68
CA LEU A 32 12.09 3.04 3.15
C LEU A 32 12.78 3.38 1.83
N ARG A 33 12.10 4.15 0.97
CA ARG A 33 12.61 4.53 -0.35
C ARG A 33 11.97 5.83 -0.82
N GLU A 34 12.73 6.60 -1.59
CA GLU A 34 12.23 7.74 -2.36
C GLU A 34 12.65 7.57 -3.83
N GLY A 35 11.76 7.92 -4.76
CA GLY A 35 12.06 7.93 -6.19
C GLY A 35 11.08 8.80 -6.98
N GLY A 36 11.25 8.85 -8.29
CA GLY A 36 10.42 9.68 -9.18
C GLY A 36 8.91 9.37 -9.17
N PHE A 37 8.52 8.23 -8.61
CA PHE A 37 7.14 7.77 -8.49
C PHE A 37 6.53 8.06 -7.11
N GLY A 38 7.28 8.71 -6.23
CA GLY A 38 6.90 9.04 -4.86
C GLY A 38 7.70 8.27 -3.80
N GLY A 39 7.23 8.34 -2.55
CA GLY A 39 7.92 7.78 -1.39
C GLY A 39 7.25 6.50 -0.89
N VAL A 40 8.05 5.55 -0.44
CA VAL A 40 7.60 4.33 0.25
C VAL A 40 7.95 4.46 1.72
N TYR A 41 6.95 4.29 2.58
CA TYR A 41 7.07 4.44 4.02
C TYR A 41 6.70 3.13 4.70
N LYS A 42 7.44 2.75 5.73
CA LYS A 42 7.07 1.67 6.63
C LYS A 42 5.88 2.12 7.46
N GLY A 43 4.91 1.22 7.63
CA GLY A 43 3.76 1.45 8.49
C GLY A 43 3.34 0.20 9.24
N LEU A 44 2.49 0.39 10.24
CA LEU A 44 1.90 -0.66 11.07
C LEU A 44 0.39 -0.56 10.97
N LEU A 45 -0.26 -1.55 10.35
CA LEU A 45 -1.71 -1.67 10.37
C LEU A 45 -2.15 -2.49 11.57
N ASN A 46 -3.17 -2.01 12.28
CA ASN A 46 -3.79 -2.72 13.39
C ASN A 46 -5.24 -3.01 13.05
N GLU A 47 -5.48 -4.13 12.36
CA GLU A 47 -6.82 -4.67 12.05
C GLU A 47 -7.08 -5.94 12.87
N GLY A 48 -6.78 -5.89 14.17
CA GLY A 48 -6.89 -7.03 15.09
C GLY A 48 -5.58 -7.79 15.29
N THR A 49 -4.65 -7.72 14.34
CA THR A 49 -3.23 -8.09 14.52
C THR A 49 -2.36 -6.97 13.95
N ILE A 50 -1.23 -6.71 14.59
CA ILE A 50 -0.26 -5.73 14.09
C ILE A 50 0.46 -6.36 12.89
N THR A 51 0.31 -5.74 11.72
CA THR A 51 0.98 -6.16 10.48
C THR A 51 1.87 -5.04 9.98
N GLU A 52 3.13 -5.37 9.70
CA GLU A 52 4.06 -4.46 9.05
C GLU A 52 3.72 -4.33 7.56
N VAL A 53 3.61 -3.08 7.11
CA VAL A 53 3.26 -2.75 5.74
C VAL A 53 4.19 -1.71 5.14
N ALA A 54 4.26 -1.68 3.82
CA ALA A 54 4.88 -0.60 3.07
C ALA A 54 3.78 0.23 2.38
N VAL A 55 3.70 1.51 2.74
CA VAL A 55 2.76 2.47 2.17
C VAL A 55 3.49 3.31 1.13
N LYS A 56 3.22 3.05 -0.16
CA LYS A 56 3.72 3.84 -1.29
C LYS A 56 2.77 5.00 -1.53
N ARG A 57 3.26 6.23 -1.32
CA ARG A 57 2.58 7.48 -1.65
C ARG A 57 2.99 7.91 -3.04
N VAL A 58 2.05 7.90 -3.99
CA VAL A 58 2.31 8.29 -5.38
C VAL A 58 2.36 9.82 -5.50
N SER A 59 3.35 10.35 -6.20
CA SER A 59 3.52 11.79 -6.37
C SER A 59 2.36 12.43 -7.14
N ARG A 60 1.84 13.57 -6.64
CA ARG A 60 0.67 14.29 -7.19
C ARG A 60 0.93 14.98 -8.55
N GLY A 61 2.16 14.96 -9.04
CA GLY A 61 2.66 15.91 -10.05
C GLY A 61 2.41 15.58 -11.52
N SER A 62 1.85 14.42 -11.88
CA SER A 62 1.72 14.08 -13.30
C SER A 62 0.37 13.44 -13.67
N LYS A 63 -0.20 13.85 -14.81
CA LYS A 63 -1.29 13.11 -15.50
C LYS A 63 -0.92 11.63 -15.70
N GLN A 64 0.38 11.33 -15.71
CA GLN A 64 0.95 9.99 -15.74
C GLN A 64 0.76 9.20 -14.43
N GLY A 65 0.88 9.85 -13.26
CA GLY A 65 0.77 9.19 -11.96
C GLY A 65 -0.61 8.59 -11.66
N LYS A 66 -1.70 9.22 -12.13
CA LYS A 66 -3.06 8.65 -12.04
C LYS A 66 -3.24 7.44 -12.96
N LYS A 67 -2.65 7.49 -14.17
CA LYS A 67 -2.68 6.38 -15.13
C LYS A 67 -1.83 5.22 -14.64
N GLU A 68 -0.66 5.50 -14.06
CA GLU A 68 0.20 4.52 -13.38
C GLU A 68 -0.47 3.92 -12.15
N TYR A 69 -1.17 4.70 -11.31
CA TYR A 69 -1.95 4.16 -10.20
C TYR A 69 -3.02 3.17 -10.68
N VAL A 70 -3.81 3.54 -11.69
CA VAL A 70 -4.83 2.64 -12.26
C VAL A 70 -4.20 1.41 -12.89
N SER A 71 -3.06 1.57 -13.57
CA SER A 71 -2.29 0.45 -14.12
C SER A 71 -1.72 -0.43 -13.01
N GLU A 72 -1.07 0.11 -11.98
CA GLU A 72 -0.48 -0.64 -10.86
C GLU A 72 -1.55 -1.39 -10.06
N VAL A 73 -2.71 -0.77 -9.79
CA VAL A 73 -3.85 -1.46 -9.14
C VAL A 73 -4.38 -2.59 -10.02
N LYS A 74 -4.57 -2.36 -11.32
CA LYS A 74 -5.03 -3.40 -12.27
C LYS A 74 -4.00 -4.52 -12.47
N ILE A 75 -2.72 -4.18 -12.51
CA ILE A 75 -1.60 -5.11 -12.75
C ILE A 75 -1.29 -5.93 -11.49
N ASN A 76 -1.32 -5.33 -10.29
CA ASN A 76 -1.15 -6.07 -9.03
C ASN A 76 -2.32 -7.03 -8.75
N ILE A 77 -3.54 -6.71 -9.18
CA ILE A 77 -4.68 -7.63 -9.12
C ILE A 77 -4.43 -8.88 -9.99
N CYS A 78 -3.66 -8.76 -11.08
CA CYS A 78 -3.40 -9.85 -12.03
C CYS A 78 -2.09 -10.63 -11.80
N LEU A 79 -1.09 -10.07 -11.09
CA LEU A 79 0.22 -10.70 -10.91
C LEU A 79 0.40 -11.25 -9.49
N ARG A 80 -0.10 -12.47 -9.25
CA ARG A 80 0.26 -13.27 -8.06
C ARG A 80 1.57 -14.01 -8.33
N HIS A 81 2.70 -13.31 -8.37
CA HIS A 81 4.02 -13.96 -8.46
C HIS A 81 4.71 -13.97 -7.09
N ARG A 82 5.39 -15.07 -6.74
CA ARG A 82 5.99 -15.34 -5.42
C ARG A 82 7.07 -14.32 -4.97
N ASN A 83 7.51 -13.44 -5.87
CA ASN A 83 8.51 -12.39 -5.65
C ASN A 83 7.95 -10.96 -5.83
N LEU A 84 6.65 -10.81 -6.08
CA LEU A 84 5.98 -9.53 -6.23
C LEU A 84 5.18 -9.25 -4.96
N VAL A 85 5.57 -8.18 -4.26
CA VAL A 85 5.02 -7.79 -2.96
C VAL A 85 3.49 -7.78 -2.96
N ARG A 86 2.87 -8.48 -2.01
CA ARG A 86 1.41 -8.63 -1.93
C ARG A 86 0.75 -7.28 -1.67
N LEU A 87 -0.09 -6.82 -2.59
CA LEU A 87 -0.95 -5.65 -2.37
C LEU A 87 -2.03 -5.99 -1.34
N ILE A 88 -1.95 -5.37 -0.17
CA ILE A 88 -2.98 -5.46 0.89
C ILE A 88 -4.13 -4.52 0.57
N GLY A 89 -3.84 -3.36 -0.03
CA GLY A 89 -4.89 -2.38 -0.32
C GLY A 89 -4.43 -1.09 -0.95
N TRP A 90 -5.38 -0.17 -1.07
CA TRP A 90 -5.17 1.14 -1.68
C TRP A 90 -5.99 2.23 -1.00
N CYS A 91 -5.53 3.47 -1.12
CA CYS A 91 -6.31 4.65 -0.74
C CYS A 91 -6.31 5.65 -1.90
N HIS A 92 -7.49 6.20 -2.17
CA HIS A 92 -7.69 7.33 -3.06
C HIS A 92 -8.65 8.30 -2.37
N GLU A 93 -8.07 9.36 -1.82
CA GLU A 93 -8.80 10.38 -1.08
C GLU A 93 -8.03 11.70 -1.14
N ARG A 94 -8.73 12.84 -1.21
CA ARG A 94 -8.13 14.20 -1.22
C ARG A 94 -7.07 14.44 -2.31
N GLY A 95 -7.11 13.67 -3.41
CA GLY A 95 -6.10 13.72 -4.48
C GLY A 95 -4.77 13.06 -4.10
N GLU A 96 -4.73 12.32 -2.99
CA GLU A 96 -3.64 11.44 -2.60
C GLU A 96 -3.94 10.03 -3.10
N LEU A 97 -2.93 9.41 -3.71
CA LEU A 97 -2.98 8.04 -4.20
C LEU A 97 -1.96 7.24 -3.41
N LEU A 98 -2.43 6.28 -2.63
CA LEU A 98 -1.58 5.42 -1.83
C LEU A 98 -1.84 3.96 -2.12
N LEU A 99 -0.77 3.18 -2.07
CA LEU A 99 -0.77 1.73 -2.24
C LEU A 99 -0.15 1.10 -1.00
N VAL A 100 -0.75 0.03 -0.53
CA VAL A 100 -0.41 -0.62 0.74
C VAL A 100 0.01 -2.04 0.44
N TYR A 101 1.24 -2.37 0.82
CA TYR A 101 1.85 -3.64 0.54
C TYR A 101 2.22 -4.36 1.83
N GLU A 102 2.16 -5.69 1.83
CA GLU A 102 2.62 -6.52 2.92
C GLU A 102 4.15 -6.47 3.00
N LEU A 103 4.70 -6.06 4.15
CA LEU A 103 6.13 -6.13 4.38
C LEU A 103 6.45 -7.57 4.81
N MET A 104 7.05 -8.36 3.91
CA MET A 104 7.44 -9.72 4.24
C MET A 104 8.73 -9.71 5.07
N PRO A 105 8.76 -10.35 6.27
CA PRO A 105 9.90 -10.24 7.17
C PRO A 105 11.16 -11.01 6.76
N ASN A 106 11.17 -11.78 5.66
CA ASN A 106 12.36 -12.51 5.22
C ASN A 106 12.31 -12.81 3.71
N VAL A 107 13.18 -12.16 2.95
CA VAL A 107 13.99 -12.78 1.88
C VAL A 107 15.07 -11.76 1.57
N SER A 108 16.28 -12.03 2.07
CA SER A 108 17.49 -11.44 1.54
C SER A 108 17.48 -11.71 0.03
N LEU A 109 17.50 -10.64 -0.78
CA LEU A 109 17.92 -10.74 -2.17
C LEU A 109 19.45 -10.90 -2.13
N ASP A 110 19.91 -12.14 -2.01
CA ASP A 110 21.22 -12.54 -2.52
C ASP A 110 21.03 -13.00 -3.97
#